data_AF-A0A7V8FIS9-F1
#
_entry.id   AF-A0A7V8FIS9-F1
#
_cell.length_a   1.000
_cell.length_b   1.000
_cell.length_c   1.000
_cell.angle_alpha   90.00
_cell.angle_beta   90.00
_cell.angle_gamma   90.00
#
_symmetry.space_group_name_H-M   'P 1'
#
loop_
_entity.id
_entity.type
_entity.pdbx_description
1 polymer ?
#
loop_
_entity_poly.entity_id
_entity_poly.type
_entity_poly.pdbx_seq_one_letter_code
_entity_poly.pdbx_strand_id
1 'polypeptide(L)'
;MQWLLTFSAQTPDCSSGGAGNGPITVSAAAPCSGLPTASCMTVTTRYDYARHPFMPGTGRVYDWVMTDAIRSSAVAQLDLGSSN
;
A
#
# COMPACT_ATOMS: atom_id res chain seq x y z
N MET A 1 -0.94 7.36 -3.65
CA MET A 1 -1.28 7.83 -2.28
C MET A 1 -0.16 8.68 -1.67
N GLN A 2 0.72 9.34 -2.45
CA GLN A 2 1.88 10.05 -1.90
C GLN A 2 1.50 11.22 -0.97
N TRP A 3 0.48 12.00 -1.35
CA TRP A 3 -0.01 13.12 -0.55
C TRP A 3 -0.42 12.70 0.87
N LEU A 4 -0.98 11.50 0.99
CA LEU A 4 -1.52 10.95 2.23
C LEU A 4 -0.40 10.56 3.21
N LEU A 5 0.70 10.02 2.66
CA LEU A 5 1.91 9.69 3.42
C LEU A 5 2.57 10.96 3.94
N THR A 6 2.67 11.99 3.11
CA THR A 6 3.15 13.31 3.52
C THR A 6 2.26 13.92 4.61
N PHE A 7 0.93 13.88 4.43
CA PHE A 7 -0.03 14.37 5.41
C PHE A 7 0.13 13.66 6.77
N SER A 8 0.29 12.34 6.75
CA SER A 8 0.44 11.51 7.96
C SER A 8 1.86 11.45 8.53
N ALA A 9 2.80 12.23 7.98
CA ALA A 9 4.22 12.22 8.35
C ALA A 9 4.85 10.81 8.33
N GLN A 10 4.40 9.96 7.40
CA GLN A 10 4.90 8.61 7.22
C GLN A 10 6.02 8.58 6.18
N THR A 11 7.18 8.06 6.58
CA THR A 11 8.31 7.77 5.70
C THR A 11 8.41 6.25 5.49
N PRO A 12 7.72 5.69 4.48
CA PRO A 12 7.81 4.26 4.19
C PRO A 12 9.21 3.89 3.73
N ASP A 13 9.78 2.85 4.35
CA ASP A 13 10.99 2.20 3.84
C ASP A 13 10.59 1.05 2.90
N CYS A 14 10.88 1.23 1.61
CA CYS A 14 10.59 0.24 0.58
C CYS A 14 11.80 -0.67 0.25
N SER A 15 12.91 -0.56 0.97
CA SER A 15 14.16 -1.30 0.70
C SER A 15 13.98 -2.83 0.69
N SER A 16 13.03 -3.34 1.47
CA SER A 16 12.66 -4.76 1.57
C SER A 16 11.24 -5.05 1.07
N GLY A 17 10.72 -4.23 0.15
CA GLY A 17 9.32 -4.32 -0.29
C GLY A 17 8.32 -3.88 0.79
N GLY A 18 8.76 -3.12 1.80
CA GLY A 18 7.89 -2.68 2.89
C GLY A 18 7.40 -3.84 3.75
N ALA A 19 8.31 -4.58 4.37
CA ALA A 19 7.98 -5.76 5.17
C ALA A 19 6.95 -5.44 6.29
N GLY A 20 5.91 -6.27 6.42
CA GLY A 20 4.94 -6.23 7.52
C GLY A 20 3.66 -5.42 7.24
N ASN A 21 3.04 -4.86 8.28
CA ASN A 21 1.81 -4.05 8.19
C ASN A 21 2.11 -2.54 8.01
N GLY A 22 3.20 -2.22 7.30
CA GLY A 22 3.61 -0.85 7.02
C GLY A 22 2.63 -0.08 6.11
N PRO A 23 2.81 1.26 6.00
CA PRO A 23 1.93 2.12 5.21
C PRO A 23 2.06 1.90 3.69
N ILE A 24 3.19 1.34 3.23
CA ILE A 24 3.35 0.78 1.90
C ILE A 24 3.93 -0.62 2.05
N THR A 25 3.37 -1.56 1.28
CA THR A 25 3.88 -2.93 1.13
C THR A 25 3.86 -3.29 -0.34
N VAL A 26 4.89 -3.96 -0.81
CA VAL A 26 5.09 -4.39 -2.20
C VAL A 26 5.33 -5.89 -2.17
N SER A 27 4.51 -6.64 -2.90
CA SER A 27 4.70 -8.09 -3.01
C SER A 27 5.97 -8.41 -3.80
N ALA A 28 6.54 -9.59 -3.57
CA ALA A 28 7.50 -10.16 -4.50
C ALA A 28 6.89 -10.25 -5.91
N ALA A 29 7.74 -10.20 -6.93
CA ALA A 29 7.33 -10.46 -8.31
C ALA A 29 6.78 -11.90 -8.41
N ALA A 30 5.58 -12.04 -8.95
CA ALA A 30 4.91 -13.31 -9.15
C ALA A 30 4.19 -13.32 -10.51
N PRO A 31 3.87 -14.49 -11.08
CA PRO A 31 3.08 -14.57 -12.30
C PRO A 31 1.74 -13.84 -12.14
N CYS A 32 1.33 -13.07 -13.17
CA CYS A 32 0.04 -12.39 -13.16
C CYS A 32 -1.12 -13.41 -13.19
N SER A 33 -2.19 -13.14 -12.44
CA SER A 33 -3.40 -13.97 -12.45
C SER A 33 -3.99 -14.01 -13.86
N GLY A 34 -4.09 -15.21 -14.44
CA GLY A 34 -4.62 -15.41 -15.79
C GLY A 34 -3.62 -15.15 -16.93
N LEU A 35 -2.40 -14.69 -16.64
CA LEU A 35 -1.35 -14.45 -17.63
C LEU A 35 0.03 -14.90 -17.08
N PRO A 36 0.33 -16.22 -17.09
CA PRO A 36 1.52 -16.77 -16.44
C PRO A 36 2.84 -16.36 -17.09
N THR A 37 2.79 -15.84 -18.33
CA THR A 37 3.94 -15.32 -19.07
C THR A 37 4.32 -13.89 -18.67
N ALA A 38 3.48 -13.21 -17.89
CA ALA A 38 3.73 -11.87 -17.39
C ALA A 38 4.10 -11.91 -15.91
N SER A 39 5.05 -11.07 -15.51
CA SER A 39 5.42 -10.87 -14.11
C SER A 39 4.65 -9.70 -13.54
N CYS A 40 4.13 -9.83 -12.32
CA CYS A 40 3.32 -8.84 -11.64
C CYS A 40 3.86 -8.56 -10.24
N MET A 41 3.75 -7.31 -9.82
CA MET A 41 3.92 -6.89 -8.42
C MET A 41 2.66 -6.21 -7.93
N THR A 42 2.27 -6.50 -6.69
CA THR A 42 1.14 -5.84 -6.03
C THR A 42 1.66 -4.83 -5.03
N VAL A 43 1.29 -3.57 -5.21
CA VAL A 43 1.57 -2.50 -4.25
C VAL A 43 0.31 -2.27 -3.43
N THR A 44 0.38 -2.51 -2.12
CA THR A 44 -0.70 -2.20 -1.18
C THR A 44 -0.27 -1.05 -0.28
N THR A 45 -1.07 0.00 -0.28
CA THR A 45 -0.92 1.16 0.59
C THR A 45 -1.99 1.13 1.67
N ARG A 46 -1.63 1.51 2.90
CA ARG A 46 -2.52 1.50 4.07
C ARG A 46 -2.45 2.83 4.81
N TYR A 47 -3.59 3.25 5.35
CA TYR A 47 -3.69 4.45 6.16
C TYR A 47 -4.51 4.22 7.41
N ASP A 48 -3.89 4.55 8.54
CA ASP A 48 -4.45 4.39 9.87
C ASP A 48 -5.12 5.71 10.30
N TYR A 49 -6.44 5.78 10.11
CA TYR A 49 -7.23 6.97 10.44
C TYR A 49 -7.25 7.22 11.96
N ALA A 50 -7.21 6.16 12.78
CA ALA A 50 -7.25 6.29 14.23
C ALA A 50 -6.00 7.02 14.75
N ARG A 51 -4.83 6.76 14.16
CA ARG A 51 -3.58 7.44 14.52
C ARG A 51 -3.43 8.83 13.92
N HIS A 52 -4.08 9.14 12.80
CA HIS A 52 -3.91 10.43 12.14
C HIS A 52 -5.16 10.91 11.39
N PRO A 53 -6.25 11.31 12.09
CA PRO A 53 -7.53 11.64 11.45
C PRO A 53 -7.46 12.93 10.62
N PHE A 54 -8.19 12.99 9.49
CA PHE A 54 -8.28 14.21 8.66
C PHE A 54 -8.95 15.40 9.37
N MET A 55 -9.88 15.10 10.27
CA MET A 55 -10.61 16.10 11.03
C MET A 55 -10.24 15.95 12.52
N PRO A 56 -9.77 17.02 13.18
CA PRO A 56 -9.51 16.97 14.61
C PRO A 56 -10.77 16.55 15.38
N GLY A 57 -10.63 15.57 16.28
CA GLY A 57 -11.72 15.08 17.12
C GLY A 57 -12.59 13.97 16.53
N THR A 58 -12.44 13.60 15.24
CA THR A 58 -13.23 12.52 14.62
C THR A 58 -12.63 11.14 14.81
N GLY A 59 -11.36 11.06 15.24
CA GLY A 59 -10.62 9.80 15.41
C GLY A 59 -11.41 8.74 16.17
N ARG A 60 -12.00 9.08 17.33
CA ARG A 60 -12.75 8.10 18.15
C ARG A 60 -14.06 7.62 17.54
N VAL A 61 -14.79 8.50 16.86
CA VAL A 61 -16.09 8.15 16.25
C VAL A 61 -15.85 7.30 15.00
N TYR A 62 -14.87 7.71 14.19
CA TYR A 62 -14.53 7.00 12.97
C TYR A 62 -13.69 5.76 13.21
N ASP A 63 -12.96 5.62 14.33
CA ASP A 63 -12.30 4.37 14.71
C ASP A 63 -13.32 3.24 14.97
N TRP A 64 -14.50 3.59 15.51
CA TRP A 64 -15.59 2.62 15.68
C TRP A 64 -16.22 2.18 14.34
N VAL A 65 -16.26 3.06 13.34
CA VAL A 65 -16.88 2.78 12.04
C VAL A 65 -15.86 2.23 11.03
N MET A 66 -14.62 2.72 11.08
CA MET A 66 -13.46 2.34 10.30
C MET A 66 -12.52 1.54 11.20
N THR A 67 -12.96 0.33 11.56
CA THR A 67 -12.21 -0.60 12.43
C THR A 67 -10.92 -1.15 11.80
N ASP A 68 -10.71 -0.91 10.51
CA ASP A 68 -9.53 -1.34 9.77
C ASP A 68 -8.90 -0.16 9.02
N ALA A 69 -7.58 -0.20 8.87
CA ALA A 69 -6.86 0.78 8.06
C ALA A 69 -7.43 0.83 6.64
N ILE A 70 -7.62 2.04 6.11
CA ILE A 70 -8.06 2.24 4.72
C ILE A 70 -6.95 1.70 3.81
N ARG A 71 -7.28 0.76 2.92
CA ARG A 71 -6.32 0.12 2.02
C ARG A 71 -6.62 0.44 0.56
N SER A 72 -5.56 0.64 -0.22
CA SER A 72 -5.64 0.76 -1.68
C SER A 72 -4.53 -0.08 -2.29
N SER A 73 -4.90 -0.99 -3.20
CA SER A 73 -3.97 -1.90 -3.87
C SER A 73 -3.99 -1.69 -5.37
N ALA A 74 -2.82 -1.69 -6.00
CA ALA A 74 -2.66 -1.68 -7.45
C ALA A 74 -1.67 -2.78 -7.87
N VAL A 75 -1.95 -3.41 -9.01
CA VAL A 75 -1.07 -4.41 -9.62
C VAL A 75 -0.36 -3.78 -10.80
N ALA A 76 0.96 -3.84 -10.80
CA ALA A 76 1.79 -3.41 -11.93
C ALA A 76 2.33 -4.65 -12.65
N GLN A 77 2.13 -4.71 -13.96
CA GLN A 77 2.79 -5.69 -14.81
C GLN A 77 4.23 -5.21 -15.06
N LEU A 78 5.19 -6.08 -14.76
CA LEU A 78 6.58 -5.92 -15.09
C LEU A 78 6.81 -6.50 -16.48
N ASP A 79 7.22 -5.63 -17.41
CA ASP A 79 7.83 -6.11 -18.64
C ASP A 79 9.25 -6.55 -18.32
N LEU A 80 9.49 -7.86 -18.36
CA LEU A 80 10.81 -8.43 -18.09
C LEU A 80 11.79 -8.24 -19.24
N GLY A 81 11.44 -7.44 -20.27
CA GLY A 81 12.30 -6.91 -21.32
C GLY A 81 13.33 -7.93 -21.79
N SER A 82 13.00 -8.72 -22.82
CA SER A 82 13.87 -9.75 -23.41
C SER A 82 15.33 -9.32 -23.41
N SER A 83 16.08 -9.74 -22.40
CA SER A 83 17.51 -9.51 -22.31
C SER A 83 18.16 -10.42 -23.34
N ASN A 84 18.50 -9.83 -24.48
CA ASN A 84 19.42 -10.40 -25.45
C ASN A 84 20.73 -9.63 -25.35
#